data_AF-A0A8S3FY56-F1
#
_entry.id   AF-A0A8S3FY56-F1
#
_cell.length_a   1.000
_cell.length_b   1.000
_cell.length_c   1.000
_cell.angle_alpha   90.00
_cell.angle_beta   90.00
_cell.angle_gamma   90.00
#
_symmetry.space_group_name_H-M   'P 1'
#
loop_
_entity.id
_entity.type
_entity.pdbx_description
1 polymer ?
#
loop_
_entity_poly.entity_id
_entity_poly.type
_entity_poly.pdbx_seq_one_letter_code
_entity_poly.pdbx_strand_id
1 'polypeptide(L)'
;QKSGVLEWCDGTITFGDYLTKIPDGAHSRYHSEDWAAMDCRRHIHKATNAGKDERKRAFIQTCSKLKPVFRYFFYEYYNKPSVWHGKKQAYARSVASSSIVGYIVGLGDRHVQNILIDTQTAEFIHIDLGVAFDQGKMLPIPETIPFRLTRDVIDGLGICGTQGLFK
;
A
#
# COMPACT_ATOMS: atom_id res chain seq x y z
N GLN A 1 -23.13 -12.02 18.98
CA GLN A 1 -23.27 -12.38 17.55
C GLN A 1 -21.97 -12.02 16.83
N LYS A 2 -21.39 -12.92 16.04
CA LYS A 2 -20.19 -12.69 15.22
C LYS A 2 -20.45 -13.17 13.79
N SER A 3 -21.40 -12.54 13.12
CA SER A 3 -21.74 -12.85 11.73
C SER A 3 -22.12 -11.56 11.03
N GLY A 4 -21.62 -11.36 9.82
CA GLY A 4 -21.90 -10.23 8.95
C GLY A 4 -21.89 -10.68 7.50
N VAL A 5 -22.53 -9.90 6.63
CA VAL A 5 -22.51 -10.11 5.18
C VAL A 5 -21.68 -9.00 4.57
N LEU A 6 -20.72 -9.36 3.74
CA LEU A 6 -19.88 -8.44 2.99
C LEU A 6 -20.06 -8.75 1.51
N GLU A 7 -20.17 -7.70 0.70
CA GLU A 7 -20.12 -7.83 -0.75
C GLU A 7 -18.67 -8.00 -1.19
N TRP A 8 -18.42 -8.99 -2.05
CA TRP A 8 -17.13 -9.13 -2.72
C TRP A 8 -17.13 -8.27 -3.97
N CYS A 9 -16.18 -7.35 -4.09
CA CYS A 9 -16.02 -6.56 -5.29
C CYS A 9 -15.27 -7.38 -6.36
N ASP A 10 -16.00 -7.80 -7.40
CA ASP A 10 -15.41 -8.52 -8.52
C ASP A 10 -14.35 -7.68 -9.24
N GLY A 11 -13.32 -8.35 -9.77
CA GLY A 11 -12.22 -7.68 -10.47
C GLY A 11 -11.25 -6.92 -9.55
N THR A 12 -11.33 -7.11 -8.23
CA THR A 12 -10.36 -6.55 -7.29
C THR A 12 -9.27 -7.54 -6.90
N ILE A 13 -8.09 -7.02 -6.59
CA ILE A 13 -6.97 -7.76 -6.00
C ILE A 13 -6.48 -7.01 -4.77
N THR A 14 -6.00 -7.72 -3.76
CA THR A 14 -5.37 -7.05 -2.62
C THR A 14 -4.03 -6.44 -3.06
N PHE A 15 -3.72 -5.26 -2.50
CA PHE A 15 -2.45 -4.58 -2.76
C PHE A 15 -1.26 -5.45 -2.33
N GLY A 16 -1.43 -6.20 -1.24
CA GLY A 16 -0.45 -7.17 -0.75
C GLY A 16 -0.20 -8.33 -1.71
N ASP A 17 -1.26 -8.87 -2.32
CA ASP A 17 -1.14 -9.98 -3.25
C ASP A 17 -0.44 -9.55 -4.53
N TYR A 18 -0.81 -8.41 -5.13
CA TYR A 18 -0.11 -7.90 -6.30
C TYR A 18 1.39 -7.70 -6.03
N LEU A 19 1.74 -7.12 -4.88
CA LEU A 19 3.13 -6.77 -4.58
C LEU A 19 3.99 -7.97 -4.16
N THR A 20 3.47 -8.87 -3.32
CA THR A 20 4.30 -9.80 -2.54
C THR A 20 3.82 -11.25 -2.54
N LYS A 21 2.78 -11.60 -3.31
CA LYS A 21 2.32 -12.99 -3.40
C LYS A 21 3.44 -13.90 -3.90
N ILE A 22 3.64 -15.04 -3.27
CA ILE A 22 4.64 -16.02 -3.72
C ILE A 22 3.94 -17.01 -4.66
N PRO A 23 4.52 -17.35 -5.84
CA PRO A 23 5.81 -16.86 -6.38
C PRO A 23 5.71 -15.59 -7.25
N ASP A 24 4.50 -15.12 -7.56
CA ASP A 24 4.21 -14.21 -8.68
C ASP A 24 4.11 -12.70 -8.35
N GLY A 25 4.57 -12.28 -7.17
CA GLY A 25 4.46 -10.90 -6.71
C GLY A 25 5.31 -9.95 -7.54
N ALA A 26 4.84 -8.72 -7.76
CA ALA A 26 5.55 -7.73 -8.57
C ALA A 26 6.99 -7.49 -8.09
N HIS A 27 7.26 -7.55 -6.78
CA HIS A 27 8.63 -7.42 -6.25
C HIS A 27 9.55 -8.55 -6.74
N SER A 28 9.10 -9.81 -6.76
CA SER A 28 9.92 -10.92 -7.27
C SER A 28 10.05 -10.91 -8.78
N ARG A 29 9.02 -10.46 -9.51
CA ARG A 29 9.04 -10.41 -10.99
C ARG A 29 9.95 -9.32 -11.55
N TYR A 30 9.90 -8.11 -10.99
CA TYR A 30 10.61 -6.96 -11.54
C TYR A 30 11.97 -6.71 -10.88
N HIS A 31 12.16 -7.17 -9.63
CA HIS A 31 13.41 -6.99 -8.88
C HIS A 31 13.79 -8.26 -8.11
N SER A 32 14.14 -9.32 -8.85
CA SER A 32 14.57 -10.61 -8.25
C SER A 32 15.88 -10.52 -7.45
N GLU A 33 16.72 -9.50 -7.70
CA GLU A 33 17.98 -9.26 -6.97
C GLU A 33 17.77 -8.50 -5.64
N ASP A 34 16.62 -7.85 -5.45
CA ASP A 34 16.28 -7.15 -4.22
C ASP A 34 15.99 -8.16 -3.10
N TRP A 35 15.98 -7.70 -1.85
CA TRP A 35 15.61 -8.56 -0.73
C TRP A 35 14.14 -8.99 -0.84
N ALA A 36 13.86 -10.27 -0.57
CA ALA A 36 12.48 -10.74 -0.54
C ALA A 36 11.68 -10.00 0.57
N ALA A 37 10.37 -9.83 0.36
CA ALA A 37 9.51 -9.15 1.31
C ALA A 37 9.54 -9.79 2.72
N MET A 38 9.68 -11.12 2.80
CA MET A 38 9.84 -11.84 4.06
C MET A 38 11.17 -11.52 4.76
N ASP A 39 12.26 -11.37 4.02
CA ASP A 39 13.57 -11.00 4.57
C ASP A 39 13.55 -9.58 5.12
N CYS A 40 12.93 -8.65 4.38
CA CYS A 40 12.70 -7.28 4.82
C CYS A 40 11.89 -7.24 6.13
N ARG A 41 10.78 -8.00 6.19
CA ARG A 41 9.95 -8.11 7.40
C ARG A 41 10.76 -8.63 8.57
N ARG A 42 11.53 -9.70 8.37
CA ARG A 42 12.38 -10.30 9.41
C ARG A 42 13.47 -9.35 9.89
N HIS A 43 14.10 -8.61 8.98
CA HIS A 43 15.13 -7.62 9.32
C HIS A 43 14.56 -6.49 10.18
N ILE A 44 13.41 -5.91 9.80
CA ILE A 44 12.73 -4.88 10.59
C ILE A 44 12.28 -5.45 11.94
N HIS A 45 11.74 -6.67 11.97
CA HIS A 45 11.24 -7.29 13.19
C HIS A 45 12.37 -7.49 14.24
N LYS A 46 13.57 -7.88 13.81
CA LYS A 46 14.75 -7.99 14.69
C LYS A 46 15.11 -6.68 15.37
N ALA A 47 14.89 -5.55 14.71
CA ALA A 47 15.15 -4.22 15.27
C ALA A 47 14.01 -3.67 16.14
N THR A 48 12.87 -4.36 16.29
CA THR A 48 11.66 -3.83 16.97
C THR A 48 11.95 -3.35 18.39
N ASN A 49 12.75 -4.12 19.15
CA ASN A 49 13.11 -3.82 20.54
C ASN A 49 14.38 -2.97 20.68
N ALA A 50 14.99 -2.56 19.57
CA ALA A 50 16.18 -1.74 19.57
C ALA A 50 15.86 -0.25 19.78
N GLY A 51 16.91 0.55 20.02
CA GLY A 51 16.81 2.00 20.13
C GLY A 51 16.27 2.65 18.84
N LYS A 52 15.71 3.87 18.96
CA LYS A 52 15.10 4.61 17.85
C LYS A 52 16.02 4.75 16.64
N ASP A 53 17.30 5.04 16.85
CA ASP A 53 18.27 5.22 15.77
C ASP A 53 18.58 3.92 15.03
N GLU A 54 18.63 2.80 15.75
CA GLU A 54 18.85 1.48 15.15
C GLU A 54 17.65 1.04 14.33
N ARG A 55 16.43 1.24 14.86
CA ARG A 55 15.18 1.04 14.11
C ARG A 55 15.15 1.85 12.82
N LYS A 56 15.55 3.12 12.89
CA LYS A 56 15.65 4.01 11.71
C LYS A 56 16.68 3.50 10.71
N ARG A 57 17.86 3.06 11.16
CA ARG A 57 18.89 2.48 10.29
C ARG A 57 18.39 1.22 9.57
N ALA A 58 17.78 0.28 10.30
CA ALA A 58 17.20 -0.93 9.74
C ALA A 58 16.12 -0.61 8.68
N PHE A 59 15.26 0.38 8.95
CA PHE A 59 14.26 0.84 8.00
C PHE A 59 14.88 1.43 6.73
N ILE A 60 15.87 2.34 6.85
CA ILE A 60 16.56 2.95 5.70
C ILE A 60 17.29 1.89 4.88
N GLN A 61 17.98 0.96 5.54
CA GLN A 61 18.65 -0.15 4.89
C GLN A 61 17.66 -1.02 4.10
N THR A 62 16.54 -1.38 4.71
CA THR A 62 15.47 -2.13 4.04
C THR A 62 14.95 -1.37 2.82
N CYS A 63 14.76 -0.06 2.95
CA CYS A 63 14.33 0.78 1.85
C CYS A 63 15.35 0.83 0.70
N SER A 64 16.64 0.79 0.98
CA SER A 64 17.69 0.73 -0.05
C SER A 64 17.75 -0.62 -0.78
N LYS A 65 17.24 -1.69 -0.15
CA LYS A 65 17.30 -3.08 -0.66
C LYS A 65 15.98 -3.59 -1.24
N LEU A 66 14.92 -2.79 -1.17
CA LEU A 66 13.61 -3.10 -1.72
C LEU A 66 13.08 -1.84 -2.42
N LYS A 67 13.13 -1.83 -3.76
CA LYS A 67 12.67 -0.72 -4.59
C LYS A 67 11.16 -0.82 -4.84
N PRO A 68 10.44 0.30 -4.98
CA PRO A 68 9.02 0.25 -5.29
C PRO A 68 8.76 -0.21 -6.73
N VAL A 69 7.70 -1.00 -6.91
CA VAL A 69 7.35 -1.65 -8.19
C VAL A 69 5.92 -1.41 -8.63
N PHE A 70 5.11 -0.70 -7.85
CA PHE A 70 3.68 -0.60 -8.14
C PHE A 70 3.35 0.13 -9.44
N ARG A 71 4.26 0.95 -10.00
CA ARG A 71 4.09 1.52 -11.35
C ARG A 71 3.78 0.47 -12.42
N TYR A 72 4.31 -0.75 -12.27
CA TYR A 72 4.16 -1.82 -13.26
C TYR A 72 2.72 -2.33 -13.35
N PHE A 73 1.91 -2.16 -12.30
CA PHE A 73 0.50 -2.48 -12.33
C PHE A 73 -0.20 -1.79 -13.50
N PHE A 74 0.07 -0.51 -13.71
CA PHE A 74 -0.55 0.22 -14.81
C PHE A 74 -0.05 -0.22 -16.18
N TYR A 75 1.20 -0.69 -16.29
CA TYR A 75 1.76 -1.17 -17.55
C TYR A 75 1.24 -2.57 -17.93
N GLU A 76 1.01 -3.42 -16.94
CA GLU A 76 0.45 -4.77 -17.14
C GLU A 76 -1.03 -4.72 -17.55
N TYR A 77 -1.82 -3.89 -16.86
CA TYR A 77 -3.29 -3.90 -17.02
C TYR A 77 -3.80 -2.93 -18.10
N TYR A 78 -3.03 -1.88 -18.45
CA TYR A 78 -3.48 -0.83 -19.38
C TYR A 78 -2.46 -0.56 -20.50
N ASN A 79 -2.62 -1.29 -21.62
CA ASN A 79 -1.72 -1.20 -22.77
C ASN A 79 -1.93 0.05 -23.67
N LYS A 80 -3.13 0.66 -23.64
CA LYS A 80 -3.45 1.85 -24.44
C LYS A 80 -3.08 3.12 -23.66
N PRO A 81 -2.24 4.03 -24.20
CA PRO A 81 -1.77 5.22 -23.47
C PRO A 81 -2.89 6.14 -22.95
N SER A 82 -3.97 6.32 -23.73
CA SER A 82 -5.12 7.13 -23.32
C SER A 82 -5.85 6.51 -22.12
N VAL A 83 -6.05 5.20 -22.14
CA VAL A 83 -6.67 4.45 -21.03
C VAL A 83 -5.76 4.47 -19.81
N TRP A 84 -4.48 4.14 -19.98
CA TRP A 84 -3.47 4.21 -18.92
C TRP A 84 -3.45 5.56 -18.22
N HIS A 85 -3.49 6.65 -18.98
CA HIS A 85 -3.50 8.00 -18.43
C HIS A 85 -4.76 8.23 -17.59
N GLY A 86 -5.94 7.89 -18.13
CA GLY A 86 -7.21 8.00 -17.39
C GLY A 86 -7.23 7.16 -16.10
N LYS A 87 -6.73 5.93 -16.15
CA LYS A 87 -6.67 5.02 -14.99
C LYS A 87 -5.72 5.51 -13.91
N LYS A 88 -4.56 6.07 -14.27
CA LYS A 88 -3.69 6.73 -13.29
C LYS A 88 -4.32 7.96 -12.64
N GLN A 89 -5.12 8.74 -13.38
CA GLN A 89 -5.85 9.85 -12.77
C GLN A 89 -6.90 9.35 -11.76
N ALA A 90 -7.65 8.30 -12.11
CA ALA A 90 -8.62 7.67 -11.20
C ALA A 90 -7.93 7.14 -9.94
N TYR A 91 -6.81 6.42 -10.10
CA TYR A 91 -5.97 5.99 -8.99
C TYR A 91 -5.55 7.17 -8.10
N ALA A 92 -4.94 8.22 -8.65
CA ALA A 92 -4.47 9.36 -7.88
C ALA A 92 -5.60 10.04 -7.09
N ARG A 93 -6.77 10.22 -7.71
CA ARG A 93 -7.97 10.80 -7.06
C ARG A 93 -8.51 9.91 -5.95
N SER A 94 -8.57 8.60 -6.17
CA SER A 94 -9.05 7.63 -5.16
C SER A 94 -8.10 7.55 -3.97
N VAL A 95 -6.78 7.54 -4.19
CA VAL A 95 -5.77 7.58 -3.12
C VAL A 95 -5.88 8.87 -2.31
N ALA A 96 -6.01 10.03 -2.97
CA ALA A 96 -6.18 11.32 -2.29
C ALA A 96 -7.45 11.37 -1.44
N SER A 97 -8.59 11.00 -2.03
CA SER A 97 -9.90 10.99 -1.35
C SER A 97 -9.90 10.04 -0.16
N SER A 98 -9.45 8.79 -0.34
CA SER A 98 -9.38 7.79 0.74
C SER A 98 -8.40 8.19 1.84
N SER A 99 -7.32 8.90 1.51
CA SER A 99 -6.36 9.41 2.51
C SER A 99 -6.99 10.49 3.39
N ILE A 100 -7.73 11.43 2.79
CA ILE A 100 -8.43 12.49 3.54
C ILE A 100 -9.54 11.90 4.42
N VAL A 101 -10.37 11.03 3.85
CA VAL A 101 -11.46 10.37 4.59
C VAL A 101 -10.89 9.53 5.74
N GLY A 102 -9.85 8.74 5.47
CA GLY A 102 -9.19 7.92 6.48
C GLY A 102 -8.62 8.75 7.63
N TYR A 103 -8.04 9.91 7.33
CA TYR A 103 -7.56 10.83 8.36
C TYR A 103 -8.69 11.42 9.19
N ILE A 104 -9.76 11.93 8.56
CA ILE A 104 -10.88 12.57 9.27
C ILE A 104 -11.60 11.57 10.19
N VAL A 105 -11.81 10.33 9.70
CA VAL A 105 -12.48 9.27 10.46
C VAL A 105 -11.53 8.65 11.50
N GLY A 106 -10.22 8.81 11.34
CA GLY A 106 -9.21 8.14 12.18
C GLY A 106 -9.18 6.63 11.93
N LEU A 107 -9.22 6.20 10.67
CA LEU A 107 -9.12 4.79 10.27
C LEU A 107 -7.71 4.25 10.53
N GLY A 108 -7.62 3.21 11.37
CA GLY A 108 -6.39 2.46 11.66
C GLY A 108 -6.35 1.09 10.98
N ASP A 109 -5.31 0.30 11.21
CA ASP A 109 -5.13 -1.06 10.69
C ASP A 109 -5.13 -1.15 9.15
N ARG A 110 -4.50 -0.15 8.50
CA ARG A 110 -4.41 -0.05 7.04
C ARG A 110 -3.22 -0.83 6.50
N HIS A 111 -3.20 -2.15 6.75
CA HIS A 111 -2.20 -3.05 6.15
C HIS A 111 -2.52 -3.39 4.68
N VAL A 112 -1.56 -3.98 3.98
CA VAL A 112 -1.64 -4.23 2.52
C VAL A 112 -2.76 -5.19 2.08
N GLN A 113 -3.31 -5.96 3.02
CA GLN A 113 -4.45 -6.85 2.77
C GLN A 113 -5.81 -6.17 2.98
N ASN A 114 -5.86 -5.04 3.70
CA ASN A 114 -7.08 -4.22 3.87
C ASN A 114 -7.22 -3.13 2.80
N ILE A 115 -6.44 -3.26 1.73
CA ILE A 115 -6.41 -2.34 0.61
C ILE A 115 -6.54 -3.18 -0.65
N LEU A 116 -7.59 -2.91 -1.40
CA LEU A 116 -7.86 -3.49 -2.68
C LEU A 116 -7.54 -2.49 -3.79
N ILE A 117 -7.15 -3.03 -4.95
CA ILE A 117 -7.05 -2.30 -6.20
C ILE A 117 -8.01 -2.96 -7.17
N ASP A 118 -8.91 -2.17 -7.74
CA ASP A 118 -9.76 -2.62 -8.84
C ASP A 118 -8.94 -2.67 -10.14
N THR A 119 -8.85 -3.86 -10.75
CA THR A 119 -8.10 -4.09 -11.98
C THR A 119 -8.73 -3.42 -13.20
N GLN A 120 -10.03 -3.15 -13.17
CA GLN A 120 -10.75 -2.49 -14.26
C GLN A 120 -10.68 -0.97 -14.14
N THR A 121 -10.87 -0.41 -12.94
CA THR A 121 -10.95 1.05 -12.73
C THR A 121 -9.64 1.70 -12.24
N ALA A 122 -8.71 0.91 -11.70
CA ALA A 122 -7.52 1.33 -10.96
C ALA A 122 -7.82 2.09 -9.65
N GLU A 123 -9.02 1.98 -9.11
CA GLU A 123 -9.38 2.66 -7.87
C GLU A 123 -8.76 1.98 -6.63
N PHE A 124 -8.35 2.82 -5.68
CA PHE A 124 -7.75 2.43 -4.40
C PHE A 124 -8.82 2.33 -3.31
N ILE A 125 -9.17 1.10 -2.94
CA ILE A 125 -10.34 0.78 -2.12
C ILE A 125 -9.88 0.27 -0.76
N HIS A 126 -10.41 0.86 0.31
CA HIS A 126 -10.18 0.40 1.68
C HIS A 126 -11.30 -0.55 2.09
N ILE A 127 -10.94 -1.71 2.65
CA ILE A 127 -11.87 -2.67 3.25
C ILE A 127 -11.59 -2.84 4.74
N ASP A 128 -12.46 -3.58 5.43
CA ASP A 128 -12.38 -3.85 6.87
C ASP A 128 -12.17 -2.58 7.70
N LEU A 129 -13.25 -1.82 7.92
CA LEU A 129 -13.21 -0.52 8.63
C LEU A 129 -13.37 -0.68 10.15
N GLY A 130 -13.06 -1.86 10.71
CA GLY A 130 -13.32 -2.18 12.12
C GLY A 130 -12.52 -1.36 13.12
N VAL A 131 -11.37 -0.81 12.74
CA VAL A 131 -10.52 0.07 13.57
C VAL A 131 -10.68 1.51 13.09
N ALA A 132 -11.52 2.28 13.79
CA ALA A 132 -11.83 3.67 13.47
C ALA A 132 -11.73 4.57 14.71
N PHE A 133 -11.89 5.88 14.55
CA PHE A 133 -11.87 6.87 15.64
C PHE A 133 -10.60 6.79 16.50
N ASP A 134 -9.45 6.74 15.84
CA ASP A 134 -8.12 6.75 16.47
C ASP A 134 -7.79 5.54 17.35
N GLN A 135 -8.58 4.47 17.29
CA GLN A 135 -8.31 3.23 18.04
C GLN A 135 -6.95 2.59 17.66
N GLY A 136 -6.42 2.86 16.46
CA GLY A 136 -5.08 2.43 16.04
C GLY A 136 -3.95 2.96 16.93
N LYS A 137 -4.16 4.08 17.65
CA LYS A 137 -3.20 4.64 18.60
C LYS A 137 -3.16 3.88 19.93
N MET A 138 -4.17 3.06 20.22
CA MET A 138 -4.28 2.26 21.44
C MET A 138 -3.73 0.83 21.30
N LEU A 139 -3.21 0.48 20.12
CA LEU A 139 -2.57 -0.81 19.89
C LEU A 139 -1.24 -0.94 20.66
N PRO A 140 -0.78 -2.16 20.99
CA PRO A 140 0.49 -2.37 21.68
C PRO A 140 1.69 -1.72 20.98
N ILE A 141 1.65 -1.67 19.64
CA ILE A 141 2.52 -0.84 18.82
C ILE A 141 1.62 0.17 18.11
N PRO A 142 1.61 1.45 18.53
CA PRO A 142 0.67 2.43 18.02
C PRO A 142 0.96 2.77 16.56
N GLU A 143 -0.09 2.93 15.77
CA GLU A 143 0.01 3.49 14.42
C GLU A 143 0.18 5.02 14.52
N THR A 144 1.38 5.51 14.20
CA THR A 144 1.71 6.94 14.29
C THR A 144 1.50 7.70 12.98
N ILE A 145 1.03 7.03 11.93
CA ILE A 145 0.81 7.60 10.60
C ILE A 145 -0.68 7.85 10.37
N PRO A 146 -1.09 9.01 9.82
CA PRO A 146 -2.50 9.38 9.68
C PRO A 146 -3.25 8.59 8.61
N PHE A 147 -2.53 8.09 7.60
CA PHE A 147 -3.04 7.26 6.51
C PHE A 147 -1.86 6.55 5.83
N ARG A 148 -2.16 5.57 4.98
CA ARG A 148 -1.13 4.78 4.30
C ARG A 148 -0.68 5.46 3.00
N LEU A 149 0.52 6.04 3.01
CA LEU A 149 1.18 6.58 1.80
C LEU A 149 2.63 6.06 1.71
N THR A 150 2.78 4.77 1.41
CA THR A 150 4.11 4.12 1.31
C THR A 150 4.78 4.41 -0.04
N ARG A 151 6.06 4.02 -0.17
CA ARG A 151 6.82 4.20 -1.41
C ARG A 151 6.15 3.57 -2.63
N ASP A 152 5.55 2.37 -2.48
CA ASP A 152 4.78 1.73 -3.56
C ASP A 152 3.51 2.52 -3.94
N VAL A 153 2.79 3.09 -2.97
CA VAL A 153 1.61 3.94 -3.26
C VAL A 153 2.05 5.19 -4.02
N ILE A 154 3.15 5.83 -3.58
CA ILE A 154 3.71 7.00 -4.25
C ILE A 154 4.19 6.65 -5.67
N ASP A 155 4.76 5.46 -5.86
CA ASP A 155 5.24 4.98 -7.16
C ASP A 155 4.11 4.89 -8.20
N GLY A 156 2.92 4.48 -7.77
CA GLY A 156 1.71 4.43 -8.59
C GLY A 156 1.23 5.82 -9.07
N LEU A 157 1.57 6.89 -8.34
CA LEU A 157 1.24 8.27 -8.76
C LEU A 157 2.08 8.74 -9.96
N GLY A 158 3.15 8.01 -10.29
CA GLY A 158 4.05 8.32 -11.39
C GLY A 158 5.12 9.35 -11.03
N ILE A 159 5.74 9.94 -12.05
CA ILE A 159 6.96 10.74 -11.90
C ILE A 159 6.82 11.98 -11.01
N CYS A 160 5.64 12.60 -10.99
CA CYS A 160 5.38 13.77 -10.15
C CYS A 160 5.15 13.39 -8.67
N GLY A 161 5.00 12.09 -8.38
CA GLY A 161 4.72 11.58 -7.03
C GLY A 161 3.57 12.34 -6.36
N THR A 162 3.83 12.84 -5.16
CA THR A 162 2.85 13.59 -4.36
C THR A 162 2.68 15.05 -4.77
N GLN A 163 3.53 15.60 -5.64
CA GLN A 163 3.43 17.00 -6.08
C GLN A 163 2.54 17.19 -7.31
N GLY A 164 2.02 16.10 -7.88
CA GLY A 164 1.08 16.12 -9.00
C GLY A 164 -0.38 16.10 -8.54
N LEU A 165 -1.20 15.30 -9.22
CA LEU A 165 -2.65 15.18 -9.00
C LEU A 165 -3.09 14.78 -7.57
N PHE A 166 -2.16 14.33 -6.73
CA PHE A 166 -2.45 13.92 -5.37
C PHE A 166 -2.68 15.10 -4.41
N LYS A 167 -2.07 16.26 -4.68
CA LYS A 167 -2.07 17.43 -3.78
C LYS A 167 -3.05 18.50 -4.21
#